data_AF-X0VRJ7-F1
#
_entry.id   AF-X0VRJ7-F1
#
_cell.length_a   1.000
_cell.length_b   1.000
_cell.length_c   1.000
_cell.angle_alpha   90.00
_cell.angle_beta   90.00
_cell.angle_gamma   90.00
#
_symmetry.space_group_name_H-M   'P 1'
#
loop_
_entity.id
_entity.type
_entity.pdbx_description
1 polymer ?
#
loop_
_entity_poly.entity_id
_entity_poly.type
_entity_poly.pdbx_seq_one_letter_code
_entity_poly.pdbx_strand_id
1 'polypeptide(L)'
;LDSYEKNPVVKPQNIGLTWYDNGELKTGAVFNGGAEYFEDQVMLLPRCHRNYRKGKFFDEKLGLERDCLENYTSEVWPLTSTDGINFSRFQNLAIRGDGTDHQDFVYGLEDIRIIKYENSYVLIGCGKTKPPFKGSNADRIAVYSTEDFVKTTYCGMVESFDSRNAVPFPTPVNGNLYTLLRFHPNIHIGLLKAGMDQLLNPAAHKDKWEEIYRKRNENLLLKVGLYPHEKEKIGPGPQLIKTDRGWLLIYHAVGEIEIDVCKAYGLSRKIERG
;
A
#
# COMPACT_ATOMS: atom_id res chain seq x y z
N LEU A 1 13.18 18.36 8.33
CA LEU A 1 11.77 18.06 8.02
C LEU A 1 10.95 18.61 9.16
N ASP A 2 10.07 19.57 8.89
CA ASP A 2 9.14 20.04 9.90
C ASP A 2 7.86 19.19 9.81
N SER A 3 7.38 18.73 10.95
CA SER A 3 6.14 17.96 11.01
C SER A 3 4.99 18.94 11.22
N TYR A 4 3.85 18.73 10.57
CA TYR A 4 2.68 19.56 10.84
C TYR A 4 2.30 19.47 12.32
N GLU A 5 2.23 20.63 12.99
CA GLU A 5 2.11 20.74 14.44
C GLU A 5 0.88 20.02 15.01
N LYS A 6 -0.22 19.98 14.25
CA LYS A 6 -1.48 19.35 14.67
C LYS A 6 -1.65 17.91 14.21
N ASN A 7 -0.56 17.24 13.81
CA ASN A 7 -0.60 15.82 13.48
C ASN A 7 -1.20 14.96 14.61
N PRO A 8 -1.91 13.86 14.28
CA PRO A 8 -2.17 13.35 12.93
C PRO A 8 -3.30 14.08 12.21
N VAL A 9 -3.15 14.25 10.89
CA VAL A 9 -4.16 14.88 9.98
C VAL A 9 -5.44 14.06 9.81
N VAL A 10 -5.39 12.74 10.04
CA VAL A 10 -6.57 11.88 10.08
C VAL A 10 -6.59 11.13 11.41
N LYS A 11 -7.70 11.25 12.14
CA LYS A 11 -7.98 10.49 13.36
C LYS A 11 -9.16 9.55 13.11
N PRO A 12 -9.12 8.30 13.60
CA PRO A 12 -10.24 7.36 13.41
C PRO A 12 -11.60 7.94 13.84
N GLN A 13 -11.63 8.71 14.95
CA GLN A 13 -12.86 9.31 15.47
C GLN A 13 -13.47 10.33 14.50
N ASN A 14 -12.64 11.11 13.79
CA ASN A 14 -13.10 12.16 12.87
C ASN A 14 -13.82 11.59 11.65
N ILE A 15 -13.55 10.32 11.31
CA ILE A 15 -14.09 9.64 10.13
C ILE A 15 -15.10 8.54 10.49
N GLY A 16 -15.51 8.45 11.76
CA GLY A 16 -16.44 7.43 12.25
C GLY A 16 -15.86 6.02 12.33
N LEU A 17 -14.52 5.88 12.32
CA LEU A 17 -13.83 4.59 12.42
C LEU A 17 -13.69 4.16 13.88
N THR A 18 -14.84 3.95 14.52
CA THR A 18 -14.98 3.51 15.91
C THR A 18 -16.10 2.48 16.02
N TRP A 19 -16.09 1.64 17.05
CA TRP A 19 -17.19 0.71 17.34
C TRP A 19 -17.34 0.50 18.84
N TYR A 20 -18.48 -0.02 19.28
CA TYR A 20 -18.66 -0.44 20.66
C TYR A 20 -18.42 -1.94 20.79
N ASP A 21 -17.66 -2.33 21.82
CA ASP A 21 -17.45 -3.73 22.20
C ASP A 21 -17.73 -3.86 23.71
N ASN A 22 -18.74 -4.64 24.09
CA ASN A 22 -19.22 -4.76 25.48
C ASN A 22 -19.46 -3.42 26.19
N GLY A 23 -20.05 -2.45 25.48
CA GLY A 23 -20.35 -1.11 26.01
C GLY A 23 -19.16 -0.14 26.03
N GLU A 24 -17.95 -0.59 25.66
CA GLU A 24 -16.76 0.26 25.60
C GLU A 24 -16.53 0.75 24.17
N LEU A 25 -16.29 2.05 24.00
CA LEU A 25 -15.94 2.65 22.71
C LEU A 25 -14.50 2.25 22.33
N LYS A 26 -14.37 1.48 21.26
CA LYS A 26 -13.10 1.10 20.64
C LYS A 26 -12.79 2.00 19.45
N THR A 27 -11.51 2.25 19.26
CA THR A 27 -10.97 3.08 18.18
C THR A 27 -10.32 2.19 17.13
N GLY A 28 -10.61 2.43 15.85
CA GLY A 28 -9.96 1.73 14.75
C GLY A 28 -8.58 2.28 14.41
N ALA A 29 -8.05 1.86 13.28
CA ALA A 29 -6.76 2.31 12.78
C ALA A 29 -6.89 2.81 11.34
N VAL A 30 -6.35 4.00 11.07
CA VAL A 30 -6.34 4.65 9.75
C VAL A 30 -4.92 5.08 9.42
N PHE A 31 -4.36 4.59 8.32
CA PHE A 31 -2.96 4.84 7.95
C PHE A 31 -2.70 4.50 6.46
N ASN A 32 -1.46 4.71 5.99
CA ASN A 32 -0.97 4.31 4.66
C ASN A 32 -1.87 4.72 3.47
N GLY A 33 -2.40 5.94 3.48
CA GLY A 33 -3.20 6.44 2.36
C GLY A 33 -2.36 6.92 1.19
N GLY A 34 -2.67 6.41 -0.01
CA GLY A 34 -2.28 7.07 -1.25
C GLY A 34 -3.07 8.35 -1.42
N ALA A 35 -2.43 9.38 -1.97
CA ALA A 35 -3.03 10.68 -2.20
C ALA A 35 -2.84 11.12 -3.66
N GLU A 36 -3.81 11.85 -4.18
CA GLU A 36 -3.80 12.47 -5.50
C GLU A 36 -4.78 13.65 -5.54
N TYR A 37 -4.57 14.59 -6.45
CA TYR A 37 -5.55 15.64 -6.72
C TYR A 37 -6.74 15.09 -7.54
N PHE A 38 -7.93 15.40 -7.04
CA PHE A 38 -9.19 15.12 -7.70
C PHE A 38 -10.02 16.41 -7.68
N GLU A 39 -10.27 16.97 -8.87
CA GLU A 39 -10.81 18.32 -9.03
C GLU A 39 -9.95 19.33 -8.22
N ASP A 40 -10.59 20.16 -7.39
CA ASP A 40 -9.93 21.15 -6.53
C ASP A 40 -9.65 20.62 -5.11
N GLN A 41 -9.64 19.30 -4.93
CA GLN A 41 -9.45 18.65 -3.63
C GLN A 41 -8.33 17.62 -3.65
N VAL A 42 -7.80 17.32 -2.47
CA VAL A 42 -6.94 16.17 -2.21
C VAL A 42 -7.82 14.96 -1.92
N MET A 43 -7.74 13.93 -2.75
CA MET A 43 -8.30 12.62 -2.48
C MET A 43 -7.26 11.77 -1.73
N LEU A 44 -7.67 11.17 -0.61
CA LEU A 44 -6.85 10.27 0.19
C LEU A 44 -7.56 8.92 0.31
N LEU A 45 -6.85 7.83 0.00
CA LEU A 45 -7.34 6.45 0.09
C LEU A 45 -6.60 5.68 1.20
N PRO A 46 -6.86 5.99 2.49
CA PRO A 46 -6.22 5.32 3.61
C PRO A 46 -6.74 3.89 3.78
N ARG A 47 -5.85 3.07 4.32
CA ARG A 47 -6.20 1.76 4.89
C ARG A 47 -6.89 1.97 6.23
N CYS A 48 -8.07 1.38 6.38
CA CYS A 48 -8.89 1.45 7.57
C CYS A 48 -9.12 0.05 8.17
N HIS A 49 -9.06 -0.04 9.50
CA HIS A 49 -9.38 -1.24 10.27
C HIS A 49 -10.37 -0.93 11.38
N ARG A 50 -11.31 -1.85 11.59
CA ARG A 50 -12.30 -1.81 12.67
C ARG A 50 -12.61 -3.22 13.15
N ASN A 51 -13.22 -3.34 14.33
CA ASN A 51 -13.71 -4.60 14.91
C ASN A 51 -12.64 -5.68 15.17
N TYR A 52 -11.34 -5.34 15.09
CA TYR A 52 -10.27 -6.29 15.39
C TYR A 52 -10.10 -6.48 16.90
N ARG A 53 -9.62 -7.65 17.30
CA ARG A 53 -9.34 -8.00 18.70
C ARG A 53 -7.95 -8.61 18.84
N LYS A 54 -7.29 -8.37 19.97
CA LYS A 54 -6.04 -9.07 20.28
C LYS A 54 -6.35 -10.55 20.52
N GLY A 55 -5.60 -11.41 19.87
CA GLY A 55 -5.68 -12.85 20.04
C GLY A 55 -4.29 -13.47 19.96
N LYS A 56 -4.25 -14.79 20.01
CA LYS A 56 -3.03 -15.58 19.85
C LYS A 56 -3.29 -16.77 18.95
N PHE A 57 -2.25 -17.24 18.28
CA PHE A 57 -2.31 -18.47 17.50
C PHE A 57 -1.02 -19.26 17.65
N PHE A 58 -1.12 -20.57 17.51
CA PHE A 58 0.06 -21.44 17.45
C PHE A 58 0.60 -21.48 16.02
N ASP A 59 1.85 -21.07 15.84
CA ASP A 59 2.54 -21.13 14.55
C ASP A 59 3.24 -22.49 14.42
N GLU A 60 2.60 -23.44 13.75
CA GLU A 60 3.13 -24.80 13.58
C GLU A 60 4.51 -24.83 12.92
N LYS A 61 4.84 -23.85 12.08
CA LYS A 61 6.15 -23.78 11.41
C LYS A 61 7.27 -23.38 12.36
N LEU A 62 6.95 -22.57 13.37
CA LEU A 62 7.90 -22.06 14.36
C LEU A 62 7.82 -22.83 15.70
N GLY A 63 6.78 -23.64 15.88
CA GLY A 63 6.54 -24.41 17.12
C GLY A 63 6.26 -23.54 18.34
N LEU A 64 5.73 -22.32 18.16
CA LEU A 64 5.52 -21.36 19.25
C LEU A 64 4.21 -20.57 19.08
N GLU A 65 3.69 -20.08 20.21
CA GLU A 65 2.51 -19.21 20.26
C GLU A 65 2.90 -17.76 19.91
N ARG A 66 2.10 -17.12 19.04
CA ARG A 66 2.33 -15.75 18.56
C ARG A 66 1.09 -14.90 18.77
N ASP A 67 1.31 -13.64 19.08
CA ASP A 67 0.23 -12.64 19.09
C ASP A 67 -0.28 -12.41 17.66
N CYS A 68 -1.60 -12.22 17.54
CA CYS A 68 -2.24 -11.78 16.30
C CYS A 68 -3.39 -10.82 16.58
N LEU A 69 -3.94 -10.26 15.50
CA LEU A 69 -5.21 -9.56 15.53
C LEU A 69 -6.25 -10.43 14.83
N GLU A 70 -7.29 -10.81 15.57
CA GLU A 70 -8.47 -11.47 15.04
C GLU A 70 -9.40 -10.44 14.39
N ASN A 71 -10.21 -10.88 13.41
CA ASN A 71 -11.08 -10.01 12.60
C ASN A 71 -10.32 -8.82 11.98
N TYR A 72 -9.05 -9.02 11.64
CA TYR A 72 -8.18 -8.00 11.08
C TYR A 72 -8.33 -7.92 9.56
N THR A 73 -9.48 -7.40 9.12
CA THR A 73 -9.78 -7.14 7.71
C THR A 73 -9.67 -5.66 7.43
N SER A 74 -8.87 -5.28 6.43
CA SER A 74 -8.74 -3.88 6.01
C SER A 74 -9.67 -3.50 4.87
N GLU A 75 -10.21 -2.29 4.98
CA GLU A 75 -10.96 -1.60 3.94
C GLU A 75 -10.23 -0.33 3.51
N VAL A 76 -10.64 0.26 2.39
CA VAL A 76 -10.14 1.57 1.96
C VAL A 76 -11.30 2.56 2.00
N TRP A 77 -11.14 3.65 2.74
CA TRP A 77 -12.21 4.61 2.99
C TRP A 77 -11.84 5.95 2.35
N PRO A 78 -12.34 6.28 1.14
CA PRO A 78 -12.06 7.55 0.49
C PRO A 78 -12.35 8.75 1.40
N LEU A 79 -11.38 9.67 1.47
CA LEU A 79 -11.45 10.93 2.19
C LEU A 79 -11.09 12.09 1.26
N THR A 80 -11.70 13.25 1.44
CA THR A 80 -11.33 14.47 0.71
C THR A 80 -10.94 15.61 1.65
N SER A 81 -10.11 16.52 1.14
CA SER A 81 -9.69 17.73 1.83
C SER A 81 -9.41 18.85 0.83
N THR A 82 -9.81 20.08 1.12
CA THR A 82 -9.48 21.27 0.30
C THR A 82 -8.15 21.90 0.67
N ASP A 83 -7.59 21.58 1.84
CA ASP A 83 -6.34 22.15 2.37
C ASP A 83 -5.24 21.10 2.59
N GLY A 84 -5.52 19.83 2.30
CA GLY A 84 -4.60 18.71 2.49
C GLY A 84 -4.33 18.35 3.96
N ILE A 85 -5.08 18.94 4.90
CA ILE A 85 -4.88 18.82 6.35
C ILE A 85 -6.15 18.32 7.04
N ASN A 86 -7.30 18.89 6.70
CA ASN A 86 -8.59 18.56 7.29
C ASN A 86 -9.35 17.63 6.35
N PHE A 87 -9.39 16.34 6.68
CA PHE A 87 -10.04 15.31 5.86
C PHE A 87 -11.43 14.92 6.38
N SER A 88 -12.35 14.70 5.44
CA SER A 88 -13.71 14.21 5.71
C SER A 88 -14.03 12.99 4.83
N ARG A 89 -15.01 12.18 5.24
CA ARG A 89 -15.46 11.01 4.45
C ARG A 89 -16.02 11.45 3.11
N PHE A 90 -15.49 10.92 2.02
CA PHE A 90 -16.03 11.15 0.68
C PHE A 90 -17.23 10.23 0.45
N GLN A 91 -18.42 10.82 0.48
CA GLN A 91 -19.71 10.16 0.24
C GLN A 91 -19.97 8.89 1.10
N ASN A 92 -19.27 8.74 2.23
CA ASN A 92 -19.28 7.54 3.07
C ASN A 92 -18.96 6.21 2.34
N LEU A 93 -18.28 6.29 1.20
CA LEU A 93 -17.94 5.12 0.37
C LEU A 93 -16.81 4.29 0.98
N ALA A 94 -16.73 3.01 0.62
CA ALA A 94 -15.62 2.14 0.99
C ALA A 94 -15.32 1.17 -0.15
N ILE A 95 -14.04 0.90 -0.39
CA ILE A 95 -13.60 -0.17 -1.29
C ILE A 95 -13.25 -1.37 -0.42
N ARG A 96 -13.86 -2.52 -0.74
CA ARG A 96 -13.79 -3.73 0.07
C ARG A 96 -13.58 -4.95 -0.81
N GLY A 97 -12.88 -5.95 -0.27
CA GLY A 97 -12.80 -7.28 -0.85
C GLY A 97 -13.80 -8.26 -0.23
N ASP A 98 -14.87 -7.77 0.42
CA ASP A 98 -15.77 -8.55 1.29
C ASP A 98 -16.82 -9.39 0.54
N GLY A 99 -16.67 -9.56 -0.78
CA GLY A 99 -17.61 -10.28 -1.62
C GLY A 99 -18.65 -9.42 -2.33
N THR A 100 -18.73 -8.11 -2.03
CA THR A 100 -19.65 -7.19 -2.70
C THR A 100 -19.32 -7.04 -4.19
N ASP A 101 -18.05 -6.77 -4.51
CA ASP A 101 -17.56 -6.60 -5.89
C ASP A 101 -16.85 -7.86 -6.42
N HIS A 102 -16.12 -8.56 -5.55
CA HIS A 102 -15.37 -9.79 -5.86
C HIS A 102 -14.97 -10.52 -4.57
N GLN A 103 -14.50 -11.78 -4.70
CA GLN A 103 -14.13 -12.65 -3.56
C GLN A 103 -12.61 -12.82 -3.35
N ASP A 104 -11.78 -12.24 -4.22
CA ASP A 104 -10.33 -12.48 -4.19
C ASP A 104 -9.62 -11.97 -2.91
N PHE A 105 -10.15 -10.92 -2.27
CA PHE A 105 -9.48 -10.21 -1.17
C PHE A 105 -10.32 -10.07 0.10
N VAL A 106 -11.04 -11.13 0.49
CA VAL A 106 -11.90 -11.17 1.70
C VAL A 106 -11.16 -10.89 3.00
N TYR A 107 -9.83 -10.96 3.00
CA TYR A 107 -8.99 -10.67 4.16
C TYR A 107 -8.41 -9.25 4.18
N GLY A 108 -8.69 -8.47 3.15
CA GLY A 108 -8.46 -7.02 3.16
C GLY A 108 -7.70 -6.48 1.95
N LEU A 109 -7.87 -5.17 1.78
CA LEU A 109 -7.17 -4.33 0.82
C LEU A 109 -6.28 -3.35 1.58
N GLU A 110 -5.03 -3.22 1.16
CA GLU A 110 -4.00 -2.49 1.90
C GLU A 110 -3.22 -1.53 1.01
N ASP A 111 -2.88 -0.38 1.57
CA ASP A 111 -1.86 0.54 1.07
C ASP A 111 -2.07 0.94 -0.41
N ILE A 112 -3.25 1.44 -0.77
CA ILE A 112 -3.57 1.88 -2.15
C ILE A 112 -2.72 3.09 -2.55
N ARG A 113 -2.20 3.08 -3.78
CA ARG A 113 -1.65 4.23 -4.51
C ARG A 113 -2.64 4.61 -5.61
N ILE A 114 -2.75 5.90 -5.92
CA ILE A 114 -3.71 6.47 -6.87
C ILE A 114 -2.95 6.97 -8.09
N ILE A 115 -2.86 6.21 -9.17
CA ILE A 115 -2.12 6.63 -10.37
C ILE A 115 -3.06 7.35 -11.32
N LYS A 116 -2.88 8.66 -11.52
CA LYS A 116 -3.64 9.38 -12.55
C LYS A 116 -3.23 8.92 -13.94
N TYR A 117 -4.20 8.55 -14.77
CA TYR A 117 -4.00 8.10 -16.15
C TYR A 117 -5.11 8.65 -17.05
N GLU A 118 -4.73 9.52 -17.97
CA GLU A 118 -5.66 10.26 -18.84
C GLU A 118 -6.75 10.96 -18.01
N ASN A 119 -8.02 10.62 -18.24
CA ASN A 119 -9.18 11.16 -17.53
C ASN A 119 -9.65 10.24 -16.39
N SER A 120 -8.83 9.27 -16.00
CA SER A 120 -9.16 8.25 -14.99
C SER A 120 -8.03 8.08 -13.98
N TYR A 121 -8.26 7.20 -13.01
CA TYR A 121 -7.35 6.85 -11.95
C TYR A 121 -7.25 5.34 -11.84
N VAL A 122 -6.02 4.83 -11.76
CA VAL A 122 -5.73 3.41 -11.48
C VAL A 122 -5.34 3.29 -10.02
N LEU A 123 -6.11 2.55 -9.25
CA LEU A 123 -5.90 2.33 -7.82
C LEU A 123 -5.17 1.01 -7.63
N ILE A 124 -3.97 1.06 -7.04
CA ILE A 124 -3.10 -0.11 -6.92
C ILE A 124 -2.63 -0.29 -5.50
N GLY A 125 -2.88 -1.45 -4.93
CA GLY A 125 -2.37 -1.79 -3.61
C GLY A 125 -2.16 -3.28 -3.43
N CYS A 126 -2.21 -3.73 -2.18
CA CYS A 126 -2.06 -5.12 -1.81
C CYS A 126 -3.41 -5.71 -1.40
N GLY A 127 -3.85 -6.74 -2.11
CA GLY A 127 -4.97 -7.57 -1.70
C GLY A 127 -4.50 -8.82 -0.95
N LYS A 128 -5.25 -9.23 0.07
CA LYS A 128 -4.94 -10.36 0.96
C LYS A 128 -5.80 -11.57 0.61
N THR A 129 -5.18 -12.67 0.15
CA THR A 129 -5.87 -13.92 -0.22
C THR A 129 -5.97 -14.94 0.92
N LYS A 130 -5.27 -14.69 2.04
CA LYS A 130 -5.33 -15.48 3.28
C LYS A 130 -5.33 -14.57 4.50
N PRO A 131 -5.77 -15.05 5.70
CA PRO A 131 -5.77 -14.24 6.91
C PRO A 131 -4.39 -13.64 7.22
N PRO A 132 -4.32 -12.36 7.62
CA PRO A 132 -3.10 -11.75 8.14
C PRO A 132 -2.56 -12.54 9.34
N PHE A 133 -1.25 -12.44 9.58
CA PHE A 133 -0.50 -13.16 10.63
C PHE A 133 -0.40 -14.69 10.46
N LYS A 134 -1.38 -15.35 9.82
CA LYS A 134 -1.48 -16.81 9.69
C LYS A 134 -1.10 -17.32 8.29
N GLY A 135 -1.25 -16.48 7.26
CA GLY A 135 -0.94 -16.81 5.87
C GLY A 135 0.49 -16.49 5.44
N SER A 136 0.98 -17.24 4.45
CA SER A 136 2.19 -16.93 3.67
C SER A 136 1.87 -17.03 2.18
N ASN A 137 2.61 -16.31 1.33
CA ASN A 137 2.39 -16.25 -0.12
C ASN A 137 0.96 -15.80 -0.47
N ALA A 138 0.46 -14.80 0.25
CA ALA A 138 -0.94 -14.39 0.28
C ALA A 138 -1.18 -12.92 -0.10
N ASP A 139 -0.15 -12.25 -0.61
CA ASP A 139 -0.20 -10.85 -1.03
C ASP A 139 -0.23 -10.79 -2.56
N ARG A 140 -1.23 -10.12 -3.13
CA ARG A 140 -1.32 -9.89 -4.57
C ARG A 140 -1.46 -8.41 -4.85
N ILE A 141 -0.99 -7.98 -6.01
CA ILE A 141 -1.25 -6.61 -6.48
C ILE A 141 -2.72 -6.56 -6.89
N ALA A 142 -3.50 -5.79 -6.16
CA ALA A 142 -4.91 -5.53 -6.47
C ALA A 142 -5.01 -4.28 -7.34
N VAL A 143 -5.78 -4.36 -8.42
CA VAL A 143 -5.98 -3.24 -9.35
C VAL A 143 -7.45 -2.90 -9.46
N TYR A 144 -7.74 -1.61 -9.31
CA TYR A 144 -9.05 -1.02 -9.59
C TYR A 144 -8.87 0.20 -10.49
N SER A 145 -9.95 0.63 -11.12
CA SER A 145 -10.01 1.89 -11.85
C SER A 145 -11.23 2.71 -11.42
N THR A 146 -11.15 4.03 -11.60
CA THR A 146 -12.25 4.95 -11.37
C THR A 146 -12.03 6.23 -12.16
N GLU A 147 -13.11 6.91 -12.55
CA GLU A 147 -13.07 8.25 -13.15
C GLU A 147 -13.42 9.33 -12.12
N ASP A 148 -14.15 8.97 -11.06
CA ASP A 148 -14.81 9.92 -10.15
C ASP A 148 -14.68 9.57 -8.65
N PHE A 149 -14.03 8.46 -8.30
CA PHE A 149 -13.97 7.87 -6.95
C PHE A 149 -15.33 7.51 -6.33
N VAL A 150 -16.44 7.68 -7.06
CA VAL A 150 -17.79 7.26 -6.66
C VAL A 150 -18.01 5.81 -7.09
N LYS A 151 -17.67 5.50 -8.34
CA LYS A 151 -17.71 4.15 -8.88
C LYS A 151 -16.30 3.62 -9.07
N THR A 152 -15.98 2.54 -8.38
CA THR A 152 -14.72 1.81 -8.56
C THR A 152 -14.97 0.50 -9.29
N THR A 153 -14.20 0.23 -10.33
CA THR A 153 -14.24 -1.03 -11.07
C THR A 153 -13.05 -1.88 -10.69
N TYR A 154 -13.30 -3.10 -10.21
CA TYR A 154 -12.25 -4.08 -9.98
C TYR A 154 -11.72 -4.61 -11.31
N CYS A 155 -10.42 -4.42 -11.54
CA CYS A 155 -9.74 -4.83 -12.77
C CYS A 155 -9.14 -6.24 -12.67
N GLY A 156 -9.00 -6.78 -11.45
CA GLY A 156 -8.38 -8.06 -11.18
C GLY A 156 -7.10 -7.93 -10.36
N MET A 157 -6.33 -9.02 -10.31
CA MET A 157 -5.08 -9.09 -9.57
C MET A 157 -3.92 -9.65 -10.39
N VAL A 158 -2.70 -9.24 -10.02
CA VAL A 158 -1.48 -9.86 -10.54
C VAL A 158 -1.21 -11.13 -9.74
N GLU A 159 -1.61 -12.28 -10.29
CA GLU A 159 -1.50 -13.59 -9.61
C GLU A 159 -0.12 -14.23 -9.67
N SER A 160 0.71 -13.79 -10.63
CA SER A 160 1.95 -14.48 -11.03
C SER A 160 3.02 -14.58 -9.93
N PHE A 161 2.92 -13.77 -8.88
CA PHE A 161 3.87 -13.74 -7.78
C PHE A 161 3.28 -13.07 -6.53
N ASP A 162 3.90 -13.34 -5.38
CA ASP A 162 3.63 -12.62 -4.14
C ASP A 162 4.32 -11.26 -4.17
N SER A 163 3.56 -10.18 -4.05
CA SER A 163 4.15 -8.85 -3.97
C SER A 163 3.22 -7.85 -3.31
N ARG A 164 3.86 -6.80 -2.80
CA ARG A 164 3.26 -5.61 -2.22
C ARG A 164 4.02 -4.38 -2.72
N ASN A 165 3.43 -3.20 -2.55
CA ASN A 165 4.09 -1.92 -2.84
C ASN A 165 4.42 -1.76 -4.34
N ALA A 166 3.52 -2.24 -5.19
CA ALA A 166 3.58 -1.93 -6.61
C ALA A 166 3.27 -0.44 -6.80
N VAL A 167 4.09 0.24 -7.59
CA VAL A 167 3.92 1.66 -7.93
C VAL A 167 4.25 1.85 -9.41
N PRO A 168 3.23 1.90 -10.29
CA PRO A 168 3.44 2.27 -11.67
C PRO A 168 3.94 3.69 -11.83
N PHE A 169 4.64 3.92 -12.93
CA PHE A 169 4.92 5.26 -13.40
C PHE A 169 3.60 5.89 -13.90
N PRO A 170 3.34 7.16 -13.57
CA PRO A 170 2.11 7.83 -14.02
C PRO A 170 2.14 8.16 -15.51
N THR A 171 3.33 8.22 -16.12
CA THR A 171 3.51 8.50 -17.55
C THR A 171 4.63 7.65 -18.16
N PRO A 172 4.57 7.33 -19.46
CA PRO A 172 5.67 6.64 -20.14
C PRO A 172 7.00 7.39 -20.07
N VAL A 173 8.10 6.64 -19.99
CA VAL A 173 9.48 7.12 -20.09
C VAL A 173 10.08 6.57 -21.38
N ASN A 174 10.47 7.46 -22.31
CA ASN A 174 10.95 7.08 -23.64
C ASN A 174 9.99 6.11 -24.37
N GLY A 175 8.69 6.40 -24.32
CA GLY A 175 7.64 5.58 -24.95
C GLY A 175 7.27 4.30 -24.20
N ASN A 176 7.93 3.98 -23.08
CA ASN A 176 7.70 2.75 -22.32
C ASN A 176 7.06 3.04 -20.96
N LEU A 177 6.08 2.23 -20.55
CA LEU A 177 5.50 2.31 -19.21
C LEU A 177 6.19 1.32 -18.27
N TYR A 178 6.49 1.76 -17.05
CA TYR A 178 7.18 0.94 -16.05
C TYR A 178 6.38 0.85 -14.76
N THR A 179 6.69 -0.16 -13.96
CA THR A 179 6.20 -0.30 -12.58
C THR A 179 7.33 -0.65 -11.64
N LEU A 180 7.35 0.00 -10.47
CA LEU A 180 8.21 -0.40 -9.38
C LEU A 180 7.54 -1.53 -8.60
N LEU A 181 8.31 -2.56 -8.28
CA LEU A 181 7.83 -3.73 -7.55
C LEU A 181 8.77 -4.02 -6.38
N ARG A 182 8.21 -4.53 -5.29
CA ARG A 182 9.03 -5.19 -4.27
C ARG A 182 9.03 -6.68 -4.52
N PHE A 183 10.15 -7.20 -5.01
CA PHE A 183 10.47 -8.61 -4.86
C PHE A 183 11.39 -8.72 -3.66
N HIS A 184 10.86 -9.28 -2.57
CA HIS A 184 11.53 -9.24 -1.28
C HIS A 184 12.99 -9.73 -1.38
N PRO A 185 13.97 -8.98 -0.85
CA PRO A 185 13.83 -7.77 -0.02
C PRO A 185 13.99 -6.42 -0.77
N ASN A 186 14.14 -6.44 -2.10
CA ASN A 186 14.64 -5.33 -2.93
C ASN A 186 13.54 -4.59 -3.71
N ILE A 187 13.92 -3.46 -4.34
CA ILE A 187 13.06 -2.75 -5.31
C ILE A 187 13.53 -3.08 -6.73
N HIS A 188 12.58 -3.43 -7.59
CA HIS A 188 12.78 -3.78 -8.98
C HIS A 188 11.96 -2.87 -9.89
N ILE A 189 12.40 -2.70 -11.13
CA ILE A 189 11.68 -1.97 -12.17
C ILE A 189 11.24 -2.94 -13.28
N GLY A 190 9.93 -3.09 -13.45
CA GLY A 190 9.33 -3.93 -14.50
C GLY A 190 8.85 -3.09 -15.67
N LEU A 191 9.19 -3.50 -16.90
CA LEU A 191 8.60 -2.96 -18.12
C LEU A 191 7.20 -3.55 -18.32
N LEU A 192 6.18 -2.69 -18.40
CA LEU A 192 4.83 -3.06 -18.78
C LEU A 192 4.74 -3.11 -20.31
N LYS A 193 4.99 -4.28 -20.90
CA LYS A 193 5.06 -4.46 -22.36
C LYS A 193 3.74 -4.19 -23.07
N ALA A 194 2.60 -4.37 -22.39
CA ALA A 194 1.29 -3.98 -22.90
C ALA A 194 0.85 -2.59 -22.40
N GLY A 195 1.75 -1.78 -21.87
CA GLY A 195 1.43 -0.45 -21.36
C GLY A 195 0.44 -0.51 -20.18
N MET A 196 -0.49 0.43 -20.14
CA MET A 196 -1.51 0.53 -19.08
C MET A 196 -2.49 -0.65 -19.10
N ASP A 197 -2.72 -1.25 -20.27
CA ASP A 197 -3.59 -2.44 -20.44
C ASP A 197 -3.09 -3.61 -19.59
N GLN A 198 -1.77 -3.74 -19.41
CA GLN A 198 -1.17 -4.74 -18.53
C GLN A 198 -1.63 -4.64 -17.07
N LEU A 199 -1.90 -3.42 -16.59
CA LEU A 199 -2.40 -3.16 -15.24
C LEU A 199 -3.92 -3.32 -15.17
N LEU A 200 -4.64 -2.77 -16.15
CA LEU A 200 -6.12 -2.79 -16.19
C LEU A 200 -6.69 -4.18 -16.53
N ASN A 201 -5.90 -5.06 -17.15
CA ASN A 201 -6.30 -6.41 -17.52
C ASN A 201 -5.21 -7.43 -17.10
N PRO A 202 -4.89 -7.56 -15.79
CA PRO A 202 -3.72 -8.32 -15.34
C PRO A 202 -3.80 -9.81 -15.68
N ALA A 203 -5.00 -10.41 -15.65
CA ALA A 203 -5.20 -11.81 -16.01
C ALA A 203 -4.93 -12.09 -17.50
N ALA A 204 -5.33 -11.17 -18.39
CA ALA A 204 -5.09 -11.28 -19.83
C ALA A 204 -3.60 -11.13 -20.20
N HIS A 205 -2.79 -10.61 -19.28
CA HIS A 205 -1.36 -10.36 -19.47
C HIS A 205 -0.49 -11.14 -18.47
N LYS A 206 -0.98 -12.29 -17.99
CA LYS A 206 -0.27 -13.17 -17.07
C LYS A 206 1.15 -13.51 -17.55
N ASP A 207 1.30 -13.77 -18.85
CA ASP A 207 2.58 -14.05 -19.52
C ASP A 207 3.63 -12.94 -19.30
N LYS A 208 3.18 -11.67 -19.38
CA LYS A 208 4.05 -10.49 -19.23
C LYS A 208 4.42 -10.25 -17.77
N TRP A 209 3.50 -10.50 -16.85
CA TRP A 209 3.78 -10.46 -15.40
C TRP A 209 4.77 -11.56 -14.99
N GLU A 210 4.60 -12.78 -15.50
CA GLU A 210 5.53 -13.90 -15.30
C GLU A 210 6.92 -13.58 -15.87
N GLU A 211 6.99 -12.90 -17.02
CA GLU A 211 8.27 -12.46 -17.58
C GLU A 211 9.00 -11.46 -16.67
N ILE A 212 8.30 -10.46 -16.12
CA ILE A 212 8.89 -9.49 -15.16
C ILE A 212 9.49 -10.24 -13.97
N TYR A 213 8.78 -11.23 -13.43
CA TYR A 213 9.25 -12.02 -12.29
C TYR A 213 10.42 -12.93 -12.66
N ARG A 214 10.39 -13.57 -13.82
CA ARG A 214 11.50 -14.41 -14.32
C ARG A 214 12.78 -13.60 -14.48
N LYS A 215 12.66 -12.37 -15.01
CA LYS A 215 13.78 -11.42 -15.21
C LYS A 215 14.09 -10.55 -14.00
N ARG A 216 13.53 -10.82 -12.82
CA ARG A 216 13.69 -9.96 -11.64
C ARG A 216 15.14 -9.60 -11.30
N ASN A 217 16.09 -10.52 -11.51
CA ASN A 217 17.50 -10.25 -11.24
C ASN A 217 18.09 -9.18 -12.18
N GLU A 218 17.68 -9.17 -13.44
CA GLU A 218 18.05 -8.14 -14.44
C GLU A 218 17.34 -6.81 -14.16
N ASN A 219 16.15 -6.88 -13.56
CA ASN A 219 15.28 -5.75 -13.25
C ASN A 219 15.57 -5.11 -11.87
N LEU A 220 16.67 -5.48 -11.20
CA LEU A 220 17.03 -4.94 -9.88
C LEU A 220 17.34 -3.44 -9.98
N LEU A 221 16.59 -2.61 -9.25
CA LEU A 221 16.78 -1.16 -9.22
C LEU A 221 17.54 -0.72 -7.97
N LEU A 222 17.03 -1.07 -6.79
CA LEU A 222 17.66 -0.78 -5.50
C LEU A 222 17.80 -2.07 -4.70
N LYS A 223 18.98 -2.26 -4.11
CA LYS A 223 19.31 -3.42 -3.28
C LYS A 223 19.42 -3.00 -1.81
N VAL A 224 18.88 -3.82 -0.91
CA VAL A 224 19.07 -3.62 0.54
C VAL A 224 20.55 -3.62 0.92
N GLY A 225 20.85 -2.95 2.04
CA GLY A 225 22.15 -3.00 2.69
C GLY A 225 23.11 -1.88 2.30
N LEU A 226 22.69 -0.93 1.45
CA LEU A 226 23.47 0.28 1.20
C LEU A 226 23.52 1.15 2.47
N TYR A 227 22.41 1.21 3.22
CA TYR A 227 22.34 1.93 4.48
C TYR A 227 21.90 1.03 5.65
N PRO A 228 22.33 1.33 6.89
CA PRO A 228 21.99 0.52 8.06
C PRO A 228 20.48 0.36 8.33
N HIS A 229 19.68 1.39 8.03
CA HIS A 229 18.23 1.40 8.27
C HIS A 229 17.44 0.56 7.26
N GLU A 230 18.10 -0.02 6.26
CA GLU A 230 17.51 -0.77 5.14
C GLU A 230 17.80 -2.26 5.19
N LYS A 231 18.48 -2.73 6.24
CA LYS A 231 19.09 -4.06 6.30
C LYS A 231 18.10 -5.22 6.10
N GLU A 232 16.82 -5.05 6.43
CA GLU A 232 15.83 -6.12 6.27
C GLU A 232 15.12 -6.09 4.92
N LYS A 233 14.58 -4.93 4.54
CA LYS A 233 13.84 -4.75 3.28
C LYS A 233 13.66 -3.28 2.93
N ILE A 234 13.54 -3.03 1.65
CA ILE A 234 13.09 -1.75 1.09
C ILE A 234 11.85 -1.96 0.24
N GLY A 235 11.08 -0.92 -0.03
CA GLY A 235 9.91 -0.99 -0.90
C GLY A 235 9.43 0.39 -1.36
N PRO A 236 8.88 0.53 -2.57
CA PRO A 236 8.33 1.80 -3.03
C PRO A 236 7.31 2.37 -2.04
N GLY A 237 7.34 3.69 -1.84
CA GLY A 237 6.46 4.41 -0.93
C GLY A 237 5.26 4.99 -1.68
N PRO A 238 5.16 6.34 -1.80
CA PRO A 238 4.17 7.00 -2.63
C PRO A 238 4.47 6.84 -4.13
N GLN A 239 3.63 7.48 -4.96
CA GLN A 239 3.85 7.62 -6.40
C GLN A 239 5.20 8.27 -6.71
N LEU A 240 5.77 7.98 -7.89
CA LEU A 240 6.96 8.69 -8.34
C LEU A 240 6.63 10.15 -8.68
N ILE A 241 7.50 11.07 -8.26
CA ILE A 241 7.34 12.50 -8.52
C ILE A 241 8.24 12.89 -9.68
N LYS A 242 7.67 13.44 -10.75
CA LYS A 242 8.46 13.96 -11.87
C LYS A 242 9.07 15.30 -11.49
N THR A 243 10.37 15.44 -11.71
CA THR A 243 11.14 16.68 -11.51
C THR A 243 11.88 17.05 -12.80
N ASP A 244 12.46 18.25 -12.84
CA ASP A 244 13.37 18.70 -13.89
C ASP A 244 14.64 17.83 -14.01
N ARG A 245 15.03 17.16 -12.92
CA ARG A 245 16.21 16.28 -12.83
C ARG A 245 15.92 14.81 -13.06
N GLY A 246 14.65 14.45 -13.29
CA GLY A 246 14.21 13.06 -13.46
C GLY A 246 13.14 12.66 -12.45
N TRP A 247 13.04 11.36 -12.17
CA TRP A 247 12.02 10.83 -11.26
C TRP A 247 12.54 10.74 -9.83
N LEU A 248 11.85 11.39 -8.91
CA LEU A 248 12.09 11.26 -7.48
C LEU A 248 11.29 10.06 -6.94
N LEU A 249 12.01 9.07 -6.43
CA LEU A 249 11.45 7.93 -5.70
C LEU A 249 11.62 8.16 -4.20
N ILE A 250 10.52 8.24 -3.48
CA ILE A 250 10.49 8.12 -2.02
C ILE A 250 10.13 6.67 -1.70
N TYR A 251 11.02 5.97 -1.00
CA TYR A 251 10.81 4.57 -0.62
C TYR A 251 10.89 4.41 0.90
N HIS A 252 10.29 3.34 1.41
CA HIS A 252 10.42 2.98 2.82
C HIS A 252 11.47 1.89 2.99
N ALA A 253 12.04 1.85 4.17
CA ALA A 253 13.08 0.91 4.57
C ALA A 253 12.75 0.31 5.93
N VAL A 254 13.19 -0.92 6.14
CA VAL A 254 13.08 -1.63 7.40
C VAL A 254 14.46 -2.18 7.74
N GLY A 255 14.86 -1.96 8.98
CA GLY A 255 16.11 -2.41 9.55
C GLY A 255 16.18 -2.00 11.01
N GLU A 256 17.20 -2.48 11.71
CA GLU A 256 17.46 -2.10 13.08
C GLU A 256 17.99 -0.66 13.14
N ILE A 257 17.26 0.21 13.84
CA ILE A 257 17.70 1.58 14.13
C ILE A 257 18.53 1.55 15.42
N GLU A 258 19.75 1.04 15.32
CA GLU A 258 20.71 1.06 16.42
C GLU A 258 21.25 2.47 16.69
N ILE A 259 21.92 2.66 17.82
CA ILE A 259 22.40 3.98 18.25
C ILE A 259 23.27 4.68 17.20
N ASP A 260 24.05 3.92 16.42
CA ASP A 260 24.89 4.48 15.36
C ASP A 260 24.06 5.00 14.18
N VAL A 261 22.93 4.35 13.89
CA VAL A 261 21.93 4.84 12.94
C VAL A 261 21.29 6.10 13.52
N CYS A 262 20.83 6.07 14.78
CA CYS A 262 20.28 7.24 15.44
C CYS A 262 21.22 8.45 15.35
N LYS A 263 22.50 8.28 15.67
CA LYS A 263 23.54 9.33 15.55
C LYS A 263 23.67 9.85 14.13
N ALA A 264 23.71 8.96 13.12
CA ALA A 264 23.80 9.36 11.71
C ALA A 264 22.61 10.22 11.24
N TYR A 265 21.44 10.07 11.88
CA TYR A 265 20.22 10.82 11.58
C TYR A 265 19.84 11.85 12.65
N GLY A 266 20.75 12.21 13.56
CA GLY A 266 20.54 13.27 14.55
C GLY A 266 19.56 12.92 15.70
N LEU A 267 19.34 11.63 15.96
CA LEU A 267 18.49 11.13 17.03
C LEU A 267 19.33 10.78 18.26
N SER A 268 18.90 11.25 19.45
CA SER A 268 19.64 11.08 20.70
C SER A 268 19.34 9.77 21.45
N ARG A 269 18.33 9.01 21.03
CA ARG A 269 17.90 7.76 21.66
C ARG A 269 17.61 6.68 20.64
N LYS A 270 17.82 5.42 21.03
CA LYS A 270 17.36 4.25 20.26
C LYS A 270 15.85 4.31 20.07
N ILE A 271 15.38 3.91 18.90
CA ILE A 271 13.95 3.72 18.63
C ILE A 271 13.70 2.22 18.73
N GLU A 272 12.89 1.80 19.70
CA GLU A 272 12.46 0.41 19.79
C GLU A 272 11.57 0.05 18.61
N ARG A 273 11.71 -1.19 18.14
CA ARG A 273 10.86 -1.74 17.09
C ARG A 273 9.47 -2.00 17.68
N GLY A 274 8.46 -1.32 17.14
CA GLY A 274 7.04 -1.57 17.43
C GLY A 274 6.46 -2.74 16.66
#